data_AF-A0A1D6GPK3-F1
#
_entry.id   AF-A0A1D6GPK3-F1
#
_cell.length_a   1.000
_cell.length_b   1.000
_cell.length_c   1.000
_cell.angle_alpha   90.00
_cell.angle_beta   90.00
_cell.angle_gamma   90.00
#
_symmetry.space_group_name_H-M   'P 1'
#
loop_
_entity.id
_entity.type
_entity.pdbx_description
1 polymer ?
#
loop_
_entity_poly.entity_id
_entity_poly.type
_entity_poly.pdbx_seq_one_letter_code
_entity_poly.pdbx_strand_id
1 'polypeptide(L)'
;MTEGKMGYEDFVYFILSEEDKSSEPSLEYWFKCIDLDGNGILTYNEMQFFYEEQLHRMECMAQEPVVFGDILCQMIDMIGPEVDSHTYPANILSGLDNYFSFLQNESYFTLRDLKRCKLSGNIFNILFNLNKFMAFETRDPFLIRQERENPTLTEWDRFAHREYIRLSMEEDGEDASNGSGDVWDESLEAPF
;
A
#
# COMPACT_ATOMS: atom_id res chain seq x y z
N MET A 1 34.81 5.54 -8.75
CA MET A 1 33.87 5.49 -7.61
C MET A 1 34.69 5.31 -6.34
N THR A 2 34.30 5.97 -5.24
CA THR A 2 34.97 5.75 -3.94
C THR A 2 34.23 4.64 -3.23
N GLU A 3 34.93 3.68 -2.65
CA GLU A 3 34.30 2.56 -1.93
C GLU A 3 33.39 3.09 -0.81
N GLY A 4 32.17 2.56 -0.73
CA GLY A 4 31.14 3.01 0.22
C GLY A 4 30.45 4.34 -0.09
N LYS A 5 30.67 4.93 -1.28
CA LYS A 5 29.97 6.16 -1.71
C LYS A 5 29.25 5.98 -3.04
N MET A 6 28.03 6.47 -3.10
CA MET A 6 27.18 6.49 -4.29
C MET A 6 27.57 7.69 -5.19
N GLY A 7 27.75 7.45 -6.50
CA GLY A 7 27.95 8.52 -7.49
C GLY A 7 26.66 9.28 -7.80
N TYR A 8 26.75 10.39 -8.53
CA TYR A 8 25.54 11.13 -8.96
C TYR A 8 24.63 10.28 -9.86
N GLU A 9 25.21 9.54 -10.81
CA GLU A 9 24.46 8.66 -11.71
C GLU A 9 23.72 7.55 -10.94
N ASP A 10 24.42 6.91 -10.00
CA ASP A 10 23.82 5.89 -9.11
C ASP A 10 22.70 6.49 -8.25
N PHE A 11 22.89 7.72 -7.74
CA PHE A 11 21.89 8.43 -6.96
C PHE A 11 20.66 8.79 -7.78
N VAL A 12 20.82 9.22 -9.04
CA VAL A 12 19.70 9.47 -9.95
C VAL A 12 18.93 8.18 -10.17
N TYR A 13 19.61 7.06 -10.42
CA TYR A 13 18.96 5.77 -10.62
C TYR A 13 18.20 5.32 -9.36
N PHE A 14 18.79 5.50 -8.18
CA PHE A 14 18.16 5.26 -6.88
C PHE A 14 16.89 6.10 -6.70
N ILE A 15 16.95 7.42 -6.90
CA ILE A 15 15.79 8.31 -6.69
C ILE A 15 14.66 7.99 -7.66
N LEU A 16 14.96 7.78 -8.94
CA LEU A 16 13.95 7.41 -9.92
C LEU A 16 13.30 6.06 -9.58
N SER A 17 14.11 5.11 -9.09
CA SER A 17 13.64 3.79 -8.67
C SER A 17 12.82 3.83 -7.39
N GLU A 18 13.15 4.72 -6.45
CA GLU A 18 12.43 4.90 -5.20
C GLU A 18 11.07 5.57 -5.41
N GLU A 19 11.00 6.54 -6.34
CA GLU A 19 9.80 7.31 -6.63
C GLU A 19 8.69 6.43 -7.22
N ASP A 20 9.00 5.73 -8.31
CA ASP A 20 8.06 4.80 -8.98
C ASP A 20 8.61 3.38 -8.96
N LYS A 21 8.18 2.58 -7.98
CA LYS A 21 8.58 1.18 -7.83
C LYS A 21 7.88 0.21 -8.78
N SER A 22 6.87 0.67 -9.52
CA SER A 22 6.14 -0.16 -10.49
C SER A 22 6.75 -0.10 -11.90
N SER A 23 7.68 0.82 -12.14
CA SER A 23 8.39 0.90 -13.41
C SER A 23 9.34 -0.29 -13.61
N GLU A 24 9.52 -0.74 -14.86
CA GLU A 24 10.39 -1.88 -15.17
C GLU A 24 11.86 -1.70 -14.72
N PRO A 25 12.51 -0.54 -14.94
CA PRO A 25 13.85 -0.28 -14.41
C PRO A 25 13.93 -0.35 -12.88
N SER A 26 12.88 0.12 -12.19
CA SER A 26 12.80 0.10 -10.72
C SER A 26 12.62 -1.32 -10.19
N LEU A 27 11.79 -2.13 -10.85
CA LEU A 27 11.61 -3.54 -10.52
C LEU A 27 12.94 -4.28 -10.57
N GLU A 28 13.73 -4.06 -11.63
CA GLU A 28 15.07 -4.64 -11.75
C GLU A 28 16.05 -4.15 -10.69
N TYR A 29 15.98 -2.85 -10.35
CA TYR A 29 16.83 -2.26 -9.32
C TYR A 29 16.58 -2.91 -7.96
N TRP A 30 15.33 -2.90 -7.51
CA TRP A 30 14.96 -3.40 -6.19
C TRP A 30 15.05 -4.92 -6.10
N PHE A 31 14.76 -5.64 -7.19
CA PHE A 31 15.00 -7.08 -7.23
C PHE A 31 16.46 -7.42 -6.93
N LYS A 32 17.41 -6.75 -7.59
CA LYS A 32 18.86 -6.95 -7.34
C LYS A 32 19.28 -6.55 -5.93
N CYS A 33 18.58 -5.63 -5.28
CA CYS A 33 18.87 -5.26 -3.91
C CYS A 33 18.39 -6.31 -2.89
N ILE A 34 17.32 -7.05 -3.22
CA ILE A 34 16.69 -8.02 -2.31
C ILE A 34 17.21 -9.43 -2.53
N ASP A 35 17.54 -9.79 -3.77
CA ASP A 35 18.20 -11.05 -4.15
C ASP A 35 19.62 -11.06 -3.57
N LEU A 36 19.78 -11.62 -2.37
CA LEU A 36 21.00 -11.50 -1.56
C LEU A 36 22.10 -12.43 -2.07
N ASP A 37 21.72 -13.56 -2.67
CA ASP A 37 22.65 -14.53 -3.23
C ASP A 37 22.82 -14.38 -4.76
N GLY A 38 21.99 -13.58 -5.41
CA GLY A 38 22.06 -13.27 -6.84
C GLY A 38 21.57 -14.41 -7.73
N ASN A 39 20.73 -15.31 -7.20
CA ASN A 39 20.27 -16.50 -7.91
C ASN A 39 19.06 -16.23 -8.85
N GLY A 40 18.49 -15.02 -8.83
CA GLY A 40 17.37 -14.63 -9.67
C GLY A 40 15.99 -15.02 -9.14
N ILE A 41 15.88 -15.48 -7.88
CA ILE A 41 14.63 -15.79 -7.18
C ILE A 41 14.60 -15.11 -5.82
N LEU A 42 13.44 -14.61 -5.40
CA LEU A 42 13.24 -14.07 -4.05
C LEU A 42 12.56 -15.13 -3.20
N THR A 43 13.32 -15.68 -2.26
CA THR A 43 12.84 -16.71 -1.34
C THR A 43 12.18 -16.12 -0.11
N TYR A 44 11.45 -16.95 0.63
CA TYR A 44 10.89 -16.61 1.93
C TYR A 44 11.93 -15.97 2.88
N ASN A 45 13.12 -16.55 2.97
CA ASN A 45 14.16 -16.10 3.89
C ASN A 45 14.69 -14.71 3.54
N GLU A 46 14.89 -14.41 2.26
CA GLU A 46 15.38 -13.10 1.82
C GLU A 46 14.33 -12.02 2.05
N MET A 47 13.07 -12.30 1.73
CA MET A 47 11.98 -11.37 1.99
C MET A 47 11.77 -11.16 3.50
N GLN A 48 11.80 -12.24 4.30
CA GLN A 48 11.68 -12.13 5.75
C GLN A 48 12.79 -11.26 6.34
N PHE A 49 14.04 -11.42 5.87
CA PHE A 49 15.19 -10.65 6.34
C PHE A 49 14.94 -9.13 6.27
N PHE A 50 14.37 -8.62 5.18
CA PHE A 50 14.03 -7.20 5.07
C PHE A 50 12.82 -6.81 5.93
N TYR A 51 11.80 -7.68 6.01
CA TYR A 51 10.59 -7.41 6.78
C TYR A 51 10.82 -7.36 8.30
N GLU A 52 11.82 -8.07 8.83
CA GLU A 52 12.15 -8.04 10.27
C GLU A 52 12.47 -6.63 10.78
N GLU A 53 13.17 -5.82 9.98
CA GLU A 53 13.42 -4.41 10.31
C GLU A 53 12.14 -3.56 10.31
N GLN A 54 11.17 -3.92 9.45
CA GLN A 54 9.89 -3.24 9.37
C GLN A 54 9.02 -3.53 10.59
N LEU A 55 9.02 -4.78 11.08
CA LEU A 55 8.37 -5.18 12.33
C LEU A 55 8.87 -4.32 13.50
N HIS A 56 10.19 -4.21 13.65
CA HIS A 56 10.79 -3.41 14.71
C HIS A 56 10.35 -1.93 14.67
N ARG A 57 10.28 -1.35 13.46
CA ARG A 57 9.82 0.02 13.27
C ARG A 57 8.32 0.19 13.57
N MET A 58 7.48 -0.78 13.22
CA MET A 58 6.04 -0.78 13.56
C MET A 58 5.83 -0.81 15.08
N GLU A 59 6.58 -1.64 15.80
CA GLU A 59 6.54 -1.71 17.26
C GLU A 59 6.90 -0.37 17.90
N CYS A 60 7.92 0.32 17.38
CA CYS A 60 8.31 1.66 17.84
C CYS A 60 7.20 2.72 17.64
N MET A 61 6.32 2.50 16.65
CA MET A 61 5.19 3.37 16.33
C MET A 61 3.89 2.94 17.01
N ALA A 62 3.93 1.93 17.90
CA ALA A 62 2.76 1.32 18.53
C ALA A 62 1.69 0.85 17.52
N GLN A 63 2.12 0.44 16.33
CA GLN A 63 1.27 -0.23 15.35
C GLN A 63 1.26 -1.72 15.64
N GLU A 64 0.12 -2.38 15.40
CA GLU A 64 0.01 -3.84 15.52
C GLU A 64 0.75 -4.49 14.34
N PRO A 65 1.87 -5.20 14.57
CA PRO A 65 2.60 -5.84 13.48
C PRO A 65 1.87 -7.08 12.99
N VAL A 66 1.88 -7.29 11.68
CA VAL A 66 1.39 -8.52 11.04
C VAL A 66 2.55 -9.51 10.92
N VAL A 67 2.32 -10.79 11.23
CA VAL A 67 3.37 -11.80 11.08
C VAL A 67 3.71 -11.98 9.60
N PHE A 68 4.99 -12.23 9.30
CA PHE A 68 5.45 -12.29 7.91
C PHE A 68 4.74 -13.37 7.07
N GLY A 69 4.31 -14.48 7.68
CA GLY A 69 3.53 -15.52 6.99
C GLY A 69 2.25 -15.00 6.36
N ASP A 70 1.51 -14.14 7.05
CA ASP A 70 0.27 -13.55 6.52
C ASP A 70 0.57 -12.51 5.43
N ILE A 71 1.63 -11.73 5.61
CA ILE A 71 2.13 -10.79 4.60
C ILE A 71 2.53 -11.53 3.32
N LEU A 72 3.23 -12.66 3.44
CA LEU A 72 3.60 -13.48 2.29
C LEU A 72 2.36 -13.97 1.53
N CYS A 73 1.32 -14.42 2.24
CA CYS A 73 0.06 -14.79 1.59
C CYS A 73 -0.54 -13.63 0.81
N GLN A 74 -0.58 -12.43 1.39
CA GLN A 74 -1.06 -11.23 0.70
C GLN A 74 -0.22 -10.90 -0.54
N MET A 75 1.11 -11.07 -0.47
CA MET A 75 2.00 -10.88 -1.62
C MET A 75 1.75 -11.91 -2.72
N ILE A 76 1.58 -13.19 -2.35
CA ILE A 76 1.27 -14.27 -3.29
C ILE A 76 -0.06 -13.99 -4.00
N ASP A 77 -1.10 -13.61 -3.26
CA ASP A 77 -2.41 -13.27 -3.82
C ASP A 77 -2.33 -12.04 -4.74
N MET A 78 -1.46 -11.08 -4.44
CA MET A 78 -1.26 -9.87 -5.24
C MET A 78 -0.51 -10.14 -6.55
N ILE A 79 0.54 -10.97 -6.51
CA ILE A 79 1.40 -11.26 -7.68
C ILE A 79 0.77 -12.32 -8.57
N GLY A 80 0.21 -13.37 -7.96
CA GLY A 80 -0.21 -14.58 -8.65
C GLY A 80 0.94 -15.22 -9.45
N PRO A 81 2.05 -15.63 -8.80
CA PRO A 81 3.21 -16.17 -9.49
C PRO A 81 2.83 -17.36 -10.37
N GLU A 82 3.53 -17.53 -11.51
CA GLU A 82 3.29 -18.66 -12.41
C GLU A 82 3.78 -19.94 -11.73
N VAL A 83 2.87 -20.77 -11.25
CA VAL A 83 3.28 -21.99 -10.56
C VAL A 83 3.44 -23.12 -11.55
N ASP A 84 4.60 -23.74 -11.54
CA ASP A 84 4.80 -25.02 -12.21
C ASP A 84 3.86 -26.04 -11.58
N SER A 85 2.87 -26.49 -12.35
CA SER A 85 1.90 -27.55 -12.03
C SER A 85 2.49 -28.86 -11.48
N HIS A 86 3.81 -29.01 -11.52
CA HIS A 86 4.54 -30.17 -11.02
C HIS A 86 4.98 -30.01 -9.55
N THR A 87 4.97 -28.77 -9.04
CA THR A 87 5.42 -28.44 -7.68
C THR A 87 4.28 -28.57 -6.66
N TYR A 88 3.02 -28.38 -7.06
CA TYR A 88 1.88 -28.72 -6.20
C TYR A 88 1.49 -30.19 -6.36
N PRO A 89 1.69 -31.05 -5.36
CA PRO A 89 0.98 -32.32 -5.35
C PRO A 89 -0.52 -31.99 -5.29
N ALA A 90 -1.29 -32.55 -6.22
CA ALA A 90 -2.74 -32.34 -6.37
C ALA A 90 -3.60 -32.65 -5.12
N ASN A 91 -2.98 -33.04 -4.00
CA ASN A 91 -3.61 -33.52 -2.78
C ASN A 91 -3.44 -32.61 -1.54
N ILE A 92 -2.92 -31.37 -1.65
CA ILE A 92 -2.76 -30.46 -0.49
C ILE A 92 -4.09 -29.89 0.04
N LEU A 93 -5.22 -30.13 -0.65
CA LEU A 93 -6.55 -29.76 -0.18
C LEU A 93 -6.99 -30.43 1.14
N SER A 94 -6.15 -31.27 1.76
CA SER A 94 -6.46 -31.92 3.03
C SER A 94 -6.18 -31.09 4.30
N GLY A 95 -5.76 -29.82 4.19
CA GLY A 95 -5.71 -28.91 5.35
C GLY A 95 -4.94 -27.61 5.11
N LEU A 96 -5.48 -26.48 5.58
CA LEU A 96 -4.88 -25.14 5.44
C LEU A 96 -3.48 -25.06 6.05
N ASP A 97 -3.21 -25.80 7.15
CA ASP A 97 -1.89 -25.81 7.81
C ASP A 97 -0.78 -26.38 6.91
N ASN A 98 -1.10 -27.41 6.12
CA ASN A 98 -0.15 -27.99 5.16
C ASN A 98 0.07 -27.07 3.95
N TYR A 99 -0.95 -26.30 3.56
CA TYR A 99 -0.85 -25.32 2.49
C TYR A 99 0.03 -24.12 2.90
N PHE A 100 -0.17 -23.58 4.10
CA PHE A 100 0.64 -22.48 4.63
C PHE A 100 2.12 -22.86 4.79
N SER A 101 2.39 -24.02 5.41
CA SER A 101 3.78 -24.49 5.55
C SER A 101 4.44 -24.77 4.19
N PHE A 102 3.66 -25.21 3.20
CA PHE A 102 4.16 -25.41 1.84
C PHE A 102 4.45 -24.08 1.14
N LEU A 103 3.53 -23.10 1.20
CA LEU A 103 3.74 -21.77 0.62
C LEU A 103 4.97 -21.08 1.20
N GLN A 104 5.23 -21.21 2.50
CA GLN A 104 6.42 -20.62 3.12
C GLN A 104 7.74 -21.26 2.66
N ASN A 105 7.75 -22.57 2.37
CA ASN A 105 9.00 -23.28 2.07
C ASN A 105 9.32 -23.37 0.58
N GLU A 106 8.31 -23.36 -0.29
CA GLU A 106 8.48 -23.64 -1.73
C GLU A 106 8.07 -22.46 -2.62
N SER A 107 7.47 -21.40 -2.08
CA SER A 107 7.13 -20.21 -2.87
C SER A 107 8.34 -19.28 -3.00
N TYR A 108 8.61 -18.87 -4.23
CA TYR A 108 9.58 -17.86 -4.57
C TYR A 108 9.01 -16.94 -5.65
N PHE A 109 9.53 -15.72 -5.74
CA PHE A 109 9.17 -14.78 -6.80
C PHE A 109 10.33 -14.57 -7.75
N THR A 110 10.07 -14.68 -9.05
CA THR A 110 11.04 -14.27 -10.06
C THR A 110 10.80 -12.80 -10.46
N LEU A 111 11.80 -12.17 -11.05
CA LEU A 111 11.63 -10.85 -11.66
C LEU A 111 10.52 -10.86 -12.72
N ARG A 112 10.32 -11.99 -13.42
CA ARG A 112 9.24 -12.14 -14.41
C ARG A 112 7.87 -12.07 -13.74
N ASP A 113 7.69 -12.67 -12.57
CA ASP A 113 6.42 -12.60 -11.83
C ASP A 113 6.11 -11.16 -11.42
N LEU A 114 7.12 -10.43 -10.92
CA LEU A 114 6.96 -9.02 -10.54
C LEU A 114 6.62 -8.12 -11.73
N LYS A 115 7.24 -8.34 -12.90
CA LYS A 115 6.98 -7.56 -14.12
C LYS A 115 5.57 -7.77 -14.67
N ARG A 116 4.90 -8.88 -14.35
CA ARG A 116 3.53 -9.18 -14.82
C ARG A 116 2.45 -8.44 -14.03
N CYS A 117 2.73 -8.04 -12.80
CA CYS A 117 1.76 -7.38 -11.93
C CYS A 117 2.11 -5.91 -11.72
N LYS A 118 1.21 -4.98 -12.04
CA LYS A 118 1.44 -3.53 -11.83
C LYS A 118 1.53 -3.13 -10.35
N LEU A 119 1.00 -3.98 -9.46
CA LEU A 119 1.01 -3.77 -8.01
C LEU A 119 2.29 -4.30 -7.36
N SER A 120 3.20 -4.93 -8.11
CA SER A 120 4.44 -5.51 -7.58
C SER A 120 5.35 -4.50 -6.88
N GLY A 121 5.30 -3.22 -7.29
CA GLY A 121 6.00 -2.14 -6.60
C GLY A 121 5.62 -2.01 -5.10
N ASN A 122 4.42 -2.46 -4.72
CA ASN A 122 4.00 -2.46 -3.31
C ASN A 122 4.76 -3.47 -2.46
N ILE A 123 5.23 -4.58 -3.04
CA ILE A 123 5.99 -5.61 -2.30
C ILE A 123 7.25 -4.99 -1.71
N PHE A 124 7.96 -4.21 -2.51
CA PHE A 124 9.15 -3.49 -2.06
C PHE A 124 8.84 -2.48 -0.94
N ASN A 125 7.68 -1.83 -0.99
CA ASN A 125 7.28 -0.94 0.10
C ASN A 125 7.01 -1.73 1.38
N ILE A 126 6.32 -2.87 1.30
CA ILE A 126 6.10 -3.76 2.45
C ILE A 126 7.45 -4.16 3.07
N LEU A 127 8.42 -4.55 2.24
CA LEU A 127 9.71 -5.07 2.69
C LEU A 127 10.63 -4.02 3.32
N PHE A 128 10.67 -2.78 2.84
CA PHE A 128 11.68 -1.82 3.34
C PHE A 128 11.28 -0.34 3.34
N ASN A 129 10.09 0.03 2.85
CA ASN A 129 9.58 1.40 2.92
C ASN A 129 8.30 1.47 3.75
N LEU A 130 8.49 1.55 5.08
CA LEU A 130 7.38 1.57 6.04
C LEU A 130 6.39 2.71 5.79
N ASN A 131 6.87 3.91 5.45
CA ASN A 131 6.00 5.06 5.22
C ASN A 131 5.03 4.81 4.05
N LYS A 132 5.56 4.33 2.91
CA LYS A 132 4.72 3.99 1.75
C LYS A 132 3.83 2.77 2.02
N PHE A 133 4.30 1.80 2.80
CA PHE A 133 3.48 0.65 3.23
C PHE A 133 2.30 1.08 4.10
N MET A 134 2.53 1.84 5.17
CA MET A 134 1.46 2.32 6.06
C MET A 134 0.46 3.21 5.32
N ALA A 135 0.95 4.07 4.42
CA ALA A 135 0.09 4.89 3.57
C ALA A 135 -0.79 4.04 2.65
N PHE A 136 -0.32 2.87 2.22
CA PHE A 136 -1.09 1.91 1.41
C PHE A 136 -2.14 1.16 2.24
N GLU A 137 -1.75 0.64 3.41
CA GLU A 137 -2.66 -0.08 4.33
C GLU A 137 -3.81 0.79 4.85
N THR A 138 -3.53 2.07 5.12
CA THR A 138 -4.52 3.02 5.65
C THR A 138 -5.38 3.69 4.57
N ARG A 139 -5.26 3.29 3.30
CA ARG A 139 -6.09 3.84 2.22
C ARG A 139 -7.56 3.54 2.49
N ASP A 140 -8.38 4.59 2.40
CA ASP A 140 -9.83 4.48 2.60
C ASP A 140 -10.44 3.52 1.56
N PRO A 141 -11.10 2.42 2.00
CA PRO A 141 -11.80 1.49 1.11
C PRO A 141 -12.84 2.16 0.21
N PHE A 142 -13.45 3.27 0.64
CA PHE A 142 -14.39 4.04 -0.14
C PHE A 142 -13.71 4.75 -1.32
N LEU A 143 -12.57 5.40 -1.09
CA LEU A 143 -11.79 6.04 -2.14
C LEU A 143 -11.30 5.03 -3.19
N ILE A 144 -10.88 3.84 -2.75
CA ILE A 144 -10.46 2.75 -3.65
C ILE A 144 -11.62 2.29 -4.55
N ARG A 145 -12.84 2.15 -4.01
CA ARG A 145 -14.02 1.79 -4.81
C ARG A 145 -14.36 2.88 -5.82
N GLN A 146 -14.32 4.14 -5.41
CA GLN A 146 -14.60 5.29 -6.27
C GLN A 146 -13.57 5.44 -7.42
N GLU A 147 -12.28 5.17 -7.16
CA GLU A 147 -11.24 5.10 -8.19
C GLU A 147 -11.52 4.03 -9.24
N ARG A 148 -12.00 2.86 -8.81
CA ARG A 148 -12.34 1.72 -9.70
C ARG A 148 -13.63 1.96 -10.49
N GLU A 149 -14.61 2.63 -9.90
CA GLU A 149 -15.92 2.86 -10.53
C GLU A 149 -15.88 3.89 -11.65
N ASN A 150 -14.94 4.86 -11.61
CA ASN A 150 -14.82 5.90 -12.64
C ASN A 150 -13.36 6.12 -13.07
N PRO A 151 -12.83 5.29 -14.00
CA PRO A 151 -11.45 5.41 -14.50
C PRO A 151 -11.17 6.69 -15.28
N THR A 152 -12.20 7.41 -15.73
CA THR A 152 -12.09 8.58 -16.62
C THR A 152 -11.87 9.90 -15.88
N LEU A 153 -11.99 9.93 -14.56
CA LEU A 153 -11.75 11.14 -13.76
C LEU A 153 -10.26 11.35 -13.50
N THR A 154 -9.79 12.58 -13.65
CA THR A 154 -8.40 12.94 -13.33
C THR A 154 -8.20 13.00 -11.82
N GLU A 155 -6.94 12.98 -11.37
CA GLU A 155 -6.61 13.14 -9.93
C GLU A 155 -7.11 14.49 -9.38
N TRP A 156 -7.09 15.54 -10.21
CA TRP A 156 -7.63 16.86 -9.85
C TRP A 156 -9.15 16.85 -9.67
N ASP A 157 -9.89 16.12 -10.52
CA ASP A 157 -11.34 15.99 -10.39
C ASP A 157 -11.71 15.28 -9.08
N ARG A 158 -10.95 14.23 -8.73
CA ARG A 158 -11.13 13.47 -7.48
C ARG A 158 -10.80 14.32 -6.26
N PHE A 159 -9.69 15.06 -6.30
CA PHE A 159 -9.29 15.98 -5.25
C PHE A 159 -10.34 17.08 -5.03
N ALA A 160 -10.76 17.75 -6.10
CA ALA A 160 -11.76 18.81 -6.04
C ALA A 160 -13.10 18.33 -5.48
N HIS A 161 -13.55 17.14 -5.87
CA HIS A 161 -14.78 16.55 -5.35
C HIS A 161 -14.70 16.25 -3.84
N ARG A 162 -13.58 15.67 -3.38
CA ARG A 162 -13.38 15.38 -1.95
C ARG A 162 -13.32 16.67 -1.12
N GLU A 163 -12.57 17.67 -1.58
CA GLU A 163 -12.49 18.95 -0.89
C GLU A 163 -13.83 19.68 -0.87
N TYR A 164 -14.61 19.61 -1.95
CA TYR A 164 -15.97 20.18 -1.98
C TYR A 164 -16.87 19.53 -0.93
N ILE A 165 -16.89 18.20 -0.83
CA ILE A 165 -17.69 17.48 0.19
C ILE A 165 -17.25 17.89 1.60
N ARG A 166 -15.94 17.87 1.87
CA ARG A 166 -15.40 18.24 3.19
C ARG A 166 -15.79 19.66 3.59
N LEU A 167 -15.58 20.63 2.70
CA LEU A 167 -15.92 22.03 2.94
C LEU A 167 -17.44 22.24 3.08
N SER A 168 -18.25 21.52 2.29
CA SER A 168 -19.72 21.62 2.40
C SER A 168 -20.26 21.08 3.73
N MET A 169 -19.60 20.09 4.33
CA MET A 169 -19.96 19.57 5.66
C MET A 169 -19.49 20.49 6.80
N GLU A 170 -18.45 21.30 6.57
CA GLU A 170 -17.96 22.30 7.52
C GLU A 170 -18.88 23.55 7.55
N GLU A 171 -19.56 23.87 6.44
CA GLU A 171 -20.51 24.98 6.32
C GLU A 171 -21.86 24.68 7.02
N ASP A 172 -22.36 23.44 6.91
CA ASP A 172 -23.61 23.01 7.59
C ASP A 172 -23.48 22.91 9.13
N GLY A 173 -22.25 22.90 9.66
CA GLY A 173 -21.97 22.85 11.10
C GLY A 173 -22.04 24.21 11.79
N GLU A 174 -21.89 25.32 11.05
CA GLU A 174 -21.93 26.68 11.61
C GLU A 174 -23.36 27.24 11.71
N ASP A 175 -24.29 26.77 10.87
CA ASP A 175 -25.70 27.23 10.88
C ASP A 175 -26.55 26.61 12.01
N ALA A 176 -26.09 25.53 12.65
CA ALA A 176 -26.80 24.93 13.79
C ALA A 176 -26.52 25.64 15.14
N SER A 177 -25.53 26.55 15.20
CA SER A 177 -25.06 27.16 16.45
C SER A 177 -25.41 28.64 16.64
N ASN A 178 -26.01 29.33 15.65
CA ASN A 178 -26.24 30.78 15.72
C ASN A 178 -27.71 31.21 15.78
N GLY A 179 -28.61 30.36 16.28
CA GLY A 179 -30.02 30.66 16.48
C GLY A 179 -30.39 31.26 17.85
N SER A 180 -29.53 32.07 18.49
CA SER A 180 -29.84 32.70 19.79
C SER A 180 -29.80 34.25 19.76
N GLY A 181 -30.98 34.85 20.01
CA GLY A 181 -31.23 36.27 20.36
C GLY A 181 -31.38 37.23 19.16
N ASP A 182 -32.30 38.19 19.08
CA ASP A 182 -33.25 38.75 20.03
C ASP A 182 -34.30 39.63 19.30
N VAL A 183 -35.52 39.67 19.86
CA VAL A 183 -36.41 40.83 20.10
C VAL A 183 -36.71 41.85 18.99
N TRP A 184 -37.99 41.94 18.58
CA TRP A 184 -38.69 43.22 18.36
C TRP A 184 -40.06 43.19 19.03
N ASP A 185 -40.18 43.98 20.10
CA ASP A 185 -41.40 44.39 20.77
C ASP A 185 -42.12 45.43 19.90
N GLU A 186 -43.40 45.21 19.58
CA GLU A 186 -44.28 46.28 19.11
C GLU A 186 -45.69 46.06 19.66
N SER A 187 -45.88 46.54 20.89
CA SER A 187 -47.19 46.96 21.38
C SER A 187 -47.75 48.08 20.49
N LEU A 188 -49.04 48.03 20.11
CA LEU A 188 -50.05 49.08 20.33
C LEU A 188 -51.39 48.80 19.58
N GLU A 189 -52.44 48.69 20.41
CA GLU A 189 -53.85 49.13 20.27
C GLU A 189 -54.81 48.65 19.14
N ALA A 190 -55.98 48.20 19.60
CA ALA A 190 -57.23 48.05 18.84
C ALA A 190 -57.90 49.42 18.59
N PRO A 191 -58.80 49.55 17.59
CA PRO A 191 -60.25 49.58 17.89
C PRO A 191 -61.13 49.03 16.71
N PHE A 192 -62.41 48.65 16.80
CA PHE A 192 -63.53 48.82 17.73
C PHE A 192 -64.36 47.52 17.77
#